data_AF-A0A923W927-F1
#
_entry.id   AF-A0A923W927-F1
#
_cell.length_a   1.000
_cell.length_b   1.000
_cell.length_c   1.000
_cell.angle_alpha   90.00
_cell.angle_beta   90.00
_cell.angle_gamma   90.00
#
_symmetry.space_group_name_H-M   'P 1'
#
loop_
_entity.id
_entity.type
_entity.pdbx_description
1 polymer ?
#
loop_
_entity_poly.entity_id
_entity_poly.type
_entity_poly.pdbx_seq_one_letter_code
_entity_poly.pdbx_strand_id
1 'polypeptide(L)'
;MRNEIPLAPVEGVSIAIAPDEPDQLPEATGPWSAWLLNHNDYPLTTVLVVSEGYGEHEGRPVTTSKLRYFLRRLGPGKPCASNRSIRVSFTSRISFG
;
A
#
# COMPACT_ATOMS: atom_id res chain seq x y z
N MET A 1 12.30 14.78 17.42
CA MET A 1 10.90 14.34 17.28
C MET A 1 10.02 15.50 17.73
N ARG A 2 9.20 16.05 16.85
CA ARG A 2 8.36 17.22 17.13
C ARG A 2 7.03 16.70 17.67
N ASN A 3 6.93 16.71 19.00
CA ASN A 3 5.73 16.36 19.74
C ASN A 3 4.61 17.37 19.44
N GLU A 4 3.36 16.90 19.58
CA GLU A 4 2.11 17.69 19.60
C GLU A 4 1.40 17.96 18.26
N ILE A 5 1.30 16.96 17.38
CA ILE A 5 0.22 16.95 16.38
C ILE A 5 -0.65 15.72 16.65
N PRO A 6 -1.93 15.88 17.03
CA PRO A 6 -2.84 14.76 17.15
C PRO A 6 -3.03 14.15 15.76
N LEU A 7 -2.59 12.90 15.60
CA LEU A 7 -2.87 12.11 14.40
C LEU A 7 -4.30 11.59 14.53
N ALA A 8 -5.22 12.22 13.80
CA ALA A 8 -6.57 11.69 13.68
C ALA A 8 -6.50 10.31 12.99
N PRO A 9 -7.23 9.31 13.49
CA PRO A 9 -7.34 8.02 12.81
C PRO A 9 -7.93 8.23 11.41
N VAL A 10 -7.41 7.49 10.43
CA VAL A 10 -7.95 7.52 9.08
C VAL A 10 -9.17 6.62 9.04
N GLU A 11 -10.34 7.20 8.76
CA GLU A 11 -11.62 6.48 8.68
C GLU A 11 -12.07 6.25 7.24
N GLY A 12 -12.76 5.12 6.99
CA GLY A 12 -13.33 4.81 5.68
C GLY A 12 -12.29 4.50 4.59
N VAL A 13 -11.07 4.13 4.97
CA VAL A 13 -9.99 3.73 4.05
C VAL A 13 -9.46 2.36 4.44
N SER A 14 -9.32 1.48 3.47
CA SER A 14 -8.84 0.11 3.68
C SER A 14 -7.71 -0.23 2.70
N ILE A 15 -6.83 -1.15 3.10
CA ILE A 15 -5.79 -1.71 2.21
C ILE A 15 -6.12 -3.18 1.98
N ALA A 16 -6.14 -3.59 0.72
CA ALA A 16 -6.23 -4.99 0.32
C ALA A 16 -4.91 -5.41 -0.31
N ILE A 17 -4.42 -6.60 0.04
CA ILE A 17 -3.21 -7.18 -0.54
C ILE A 17 -3.61 -8.50 -1.19
N ALA A 18 -3.29 -8.65 -2.47
CA ALA A 18 -3.67 -9.81 -3.26
C ALA A 18 -2.55 -10.19 -4.24
N PRO A 19 -2.41 -11.49 -4.57
CA PRO A 19 -1.53 -11.91 -5.66
C PRO A 19 -2.03 -11.31 -6.98
N ASP A 20 -1.11 -10.97 -7.88
CA ASP A 20 -1.48 -10.43 -9.20
C ASP A 20 -2.25 -11.44 -10.06
N GLU A 21 -2.02 -12.74 -9.84
CA GLU A 21 -2.66 -13.85 -10.53
C GLU A 21 -3.43 -14.72 -9.53
N PRO A 22 -4.74 -14.49 -9.34
CA PRO A 22 -5.53 -15.17 -8.32
C PRO A 22 -5.83 -16.64 -8.64
N ASP A 23 -5.75 -17.03 -9.92
CA ASP A 23 -6.12 -18.36 -10.41
C ASP A 23 -4.96 -19.37 -10.39
N GLN A 24 -3.73 -18.90 -10.15
CA GLN A 24 -2.57 -19.77 -9.94
C GLN A 24 -2.39 -19.99 -8.45
N LEU A 25 -2.15 -21.24 -8.05
CA LEU A 25 -1.75 -21.55 -6.68
C LEU A 25 -0.54 -20.65 -6.37
N PRO A 26 -0.62 -19.74 -5.38
CA PRO A 26 0.47 -18.83 -5.13
C PRO A 26 1.63 -19.68 -4.65
N GLU A 27 2.59 -19.98 -5.53
CA GLU A 27 3.95 -20.13 -5.04
C GLU A 27 4.21 -18.89 -4.18
N ALA A 28 4.71 -19.08 -2.97
CA ALA A 28 4.93 -18.02 -1.98
C ALA A 28 5.86 -16.88 -2.50
N THR A 29 6.32 -17.00 -3.75
CA THR A 29 7.26 -16.16 -4.48
C THR A 29 6.64 -15.30 -5.59
N GLY A 30 5.33 -15.40 -5.86
CA GLY A 30 4.65 -14.61 -6.90
C GLY A 30 4.55 -13.10 -6.57
N PRO A 31 4.37 -12.21 -7.58
CA PRO A 31 4.22 -10.78 -7.34
C PRO A 31 2.90 -10.48 -6.61
N TRP A 32 3.00 -9.70 -5.53
CA TRP A 32 1.86 -9.21 -4.75
C TRP A 32 1.60 -7.75 -5.05
N SER A 33 0.32 -7.40 -5.15
CA SER A 33 -0.14 -6.02 -5.30
C SER A 33 -0.91 -5.58 -4.07
N ALA A 34 -0.68 -4.32 -3.65
CA ALA A 34 -1.52 -3.66 -2.66
C ALA A 34 -2.48 -2.68 -3.34
N TRP A 35 -3.71 -2.66 -2.86
CA TRP A 35 -4.77 -1.76 -3.28
C TRP A 35 -5.22 -0.90 -2.13
N LEU A 36 -5.22 0.42 -2.36
CA LEU A 36 -5.84 1.38 -1.44
C LEU A 36 -7.30 1.60 -1.85
N LEU A 37 -8.23 1.39 -0.93
CA LEU A 37 -9.66 1.47 -1.15
C LEU A 37 -10.25 2.62 -0.35
N ASN A 38 -10.90 3.56 -1.05
CA ASN A 38 -11.69 4.61 -0.41
C ASN A 38 -13.16 4.15 -0.32
N HIS A 39 -13.69 4.06 0.89
CA HIS A 39 -15.10 3.78 1.18
C HIS A 39 -15.90 5.06 1.44
N ASN A 40 -15.23 6.21 1.54
CA ASN A 40 -15.91 7.48 1.76
C ASN A 40 -16.67 7.94 0.51
N ASP A 41 -17.75 8.67 0.73
CA ASP A 41 -18.55 9.30 -0.33
C ASP A 41 -17.88 10.53 -0.95
N TYR A 42 -16.71 10.93 -0.43
CA TYR A 42 -15.90 12.05 -0.91
C TYR A 42 -14.52 11.58 -1.38
N PRO A 43 -13.90 12.30 -2.33
CA PRO A 43 -12.54 12.00 -2.77
C PRO A 43 -11.52 12.34 -1.67
N LEU A 44 -10.45 11.56 -1.59
CA LEU A 44 -9.29 11.91 -0.77
C LEU A 44 -8.31 12.71 -1.60
N THR A 45 -7.73 13.75 -1.02
CA THR A 45 -6.68 14.57 -1.63
C THR A 45 -5.41 14.48 -0.81
N THR A 46 -4.26 14.60 -1.46
CA THR A 46 -2.95 14.62 -0.76
C THR A 46 -2.68 13.30 -0.01
N VAL A 47 -2.92 12.17 -0.68
CA VAL A 47 -2.70 10.84 -0.12
C VAL A 47 -1.21 10.50 -0.25
N LEU A 48 -0.55 10.21 0.87
CA LEU A 48 0.83 9.75 0.90
C LEU A 48 0.86 8.27 1.31
N VAL A 49 1.30 7.41 0.40
CA VAL A 49 1.52 5.99 0.68
C VAL A 49 3.00 5.79 0.94
N VAL A 50 3.34 5.24 2.12
CA VAL A 50 4.71 4.89 2.49
C VAL A 50 4.80 3.39 2.59
N SER A 51 5.77 2.81 1.88
CA SER A 51 6.09 1.39 1.96
C SER A 51 7.48 1.22 2.53
N GLU A 52 7.60 0.30 3.48
CA GLU A 52 8.86 -0.10 4.10
C GLU A 52 9.01 -1.60 3.89
N GLY A 53 10.09 -2.02 3.22
CA GLY A 53 10.42 -3.44 3.12
C GLY A 53 11.28 -3.84 4.31
N TYR A 54 10.90 -4.90 4.99
CA TYR A 54 11.68 -5.52 6.07
C TYR A 54 12.27 -6.82 5.54
N GLY A 55 13.54 -7.07 5.85
CA GLY A 55 14.21 -8.33 5.50
C GLY A 55 15.22 -8.71 6.57
N GLU A 56 15.69 -9.95 6.49
CA GLU A 56 16.83 -10.42 7.28
C GLU A 56 18.02 -10.65 6.35
N HIS A 57 19.19 -10.19 6.75
CA HIS A 57 20.44 -10.50 6.07
C HIS A 57 21.42 -11.02 7.12
N GLU A 58 21.88 -12.26 6.94
CA GLU A 58 22.81 -12.92 7.88
C GLU A 58 22.32 -12.91 9.34
N GLY A 59 21.02 -13.13 9.56
CA GLY A 59 20.40 -13.16 10.89
C GLY A 59 20.27 -11.80 11.58
N ARG A 60 20.50 -10.69 10.84
CA ARG A 60 20.26 -9.32 11.33
C ARG A 60 19.06 -8.70 10.61
N PRO A 61 18.18 -7.98 11.33
CA PRO A 61 17.09 -7.25 10.70
C PRO A 61 17.66 -6.09 9.88
N VAL A 62 17.40 -6.12 8.58
CA VAL A 62 17.76 -5.05 7.64
C VAL A 62 16.48 -4.38 7.18
N THR A 63 16.34 -3.09 7.50
CA THR A 63 15.30 -2.25 6.90
C THR A 63 15.77 -1.85 5.51
N THR A 64 15.01 -2.25 4.49
CA THR A 64 15.28 -1.85 3.10
C THR A 64 14.82 -0.40 2.84
N SER A 65 14.95 0.08 1.61
CA SER A 65 14.60 1.45 1.22
C SER A 65 13.14 1.78 1.47
N LYS A 66 12.85 2.95 2.06
CA LYS A 66 11.48 3.48 2.23
C LYS A 66 10.99 4.12 0.95
N LEU A 67 9.97 3.55 0.31
CA LEU A 67 9.34 4.13 -0.87
C LEU A 67 8.17 5.03 -0.45
N ARG A 68 8.07 6.20 -1.08
CA ARG A 68 6.98 7.16 -0.84
C ARG A 68 6.30 7.46 -2.16
N TYR A 69 5.01 7.15 -2.23
CA TYR A 69 4.19 7.41 -3.39
C TYR A 69 3.14 8.47 -3.04
N PHE A 70 3.18 9.58 -3.77
CA PHE A 70 2.27 10.70 -3.54
C PHE A 70 1.15 10.70 -4.57
N LEU A 71 -0.07 10.71 -4.06
CA LEU A 71 -1.31 10.71 -4.81
C LEU A 71 -2.03 12.03 -4.60
N ARG A 72 -2.13 12.81 -5.67
CA ARG A 72 -2.85 14.08 -5.62
C ARG A 72 -4.32 13.89 -5.27
N ARG A 73 -4.97 12.85 -5.80
CA ARG A 73 -6.40 12.59 -5.61
C ARG A 73 -6.76 11.11 -5.78
N LEU A 74 -7.56 10.58 -4.86
CA LEU A 74 -8.24 9.29 -4.95
C LEU A 74 -9.76 9.51 -5.00
N GLY A 75 -10.45 8.84 -5.92
CA GLY A 75 -11.90 9.02 -6.11
C GLY A 75 -12.74 8.48 -4.94
N PRO A 76 -14.01 8.87 -4.83
CA PRO A 76 -14.92 8.33 -3.82
C PRO A 76 -15.28 6.86 -4.06
N GLY A 77 -15.75 6.21 -2.99
CA GLY A 77 -16.14 4.81 -2.93
C GLY A 77 -17.47 4.44 -3.60
N LYS A 78 -18.16 5.36 -4.26
CA LYS A 78 -19.45 5.08 -4.93
C LYS A 78 -19.25 4.78 -6.42
N PRO A 79 -20.16 4.02 -7.06
CA PRO A 79 -19.95 3.43 -8.40
C PRO A 79 -19.73 4.43 -9.54
N CYS A 80 -19.88 5.74 -9.32
CA CYS A 80 -19.69 6.76 -10.34
C CYS A 80 -18.24 7.30 -10.46
N ALA A 81 -17.27 6.81 -9.69
CA ALA A 81 -15.89 7.31 -9.74
C ALA A 81 -14.93 6.37 -10.48
N SER A 82 -14.31 6.86 -11.56
CA SER A 82 -13.36 6.14 -12.42
C SER A 82 -11.97 5.90 -11.81
N ASN A 83 -11.75 6.16 -10.52
CA ASN A 83 -10.43 6.08 -9.88
C ASN A 83 -10.53 5.75 -8.37
N ARG A 84 -11.32 4.72 -8.04
CA ARG A 84 -11.68 4.33 -6.66
C ARG A 84 -10.59 3.51 -5.94
N SER A 85 -9.73 2.84 -6.71
CA SER A 85 -8.60 2.07 -6.20
C SER A 85 -7.34 2.44 -6.97
N ILE A 86 -6.21 2.35 -6.28
CA ILE A 86 -4.91 2.43 -6.92
C ILE A 86 -4.09 1.20 -6.58
N ARG A 87 -3.45 0.66 -7.62
CA ARG A 87 -2.46 -0.40 -7.48
C ARG A 87 -1.11 0.23 -7.14
N VAL A 88 -0.55 -0.19 -6.02
CA VAL A 88 0.85 0.03 -5.69
C VAL A 88 1.54 -1.30 -5.88
N SER A 89 2.27 -1.43 -6.99
CA SER A 89 3.04 -2.64 -7.29
C SER A 89 4.43 -2.53 -6.68
N PHE A 90 4.84 -3.57 -5.96
CA PHE A 90 6.15 -3.65 -5.34
C PHE A 90 7.00 -4.66 -6.11
N THR A 91 8.01 -4.17 -6.83
CA THR A 91 9.07 -5.01 -7.37
C THR A 91 10.20 -5.15 -6.35
N SER A 92 9.89 -5.51 -5.10
CA SER A 92 10.96 -6.02 -4.24
C SER A 92 11.13 -7.48 -4.60
N ARG A 93 12.19 -7.80 -5.34
CA ARG A 93 12.75 -9.15 -5.35
C ARG A 93 13.15 -9.42 -3.90
N ILE A 94 12.24 -9.99 -3.11
CA ILE A 94 12.54 -10.47 -1.76
C ILE A 94 13.45 -11.67 -2.00
N SER A 95 14.74 -11.41 -2.08
CA SER A 95 15.76 -12.44 -2.07
C SER A 95 15.72 -13.04 -0.67
N PHE A 96 14.96 -14.12 -0.49
CA PHE A 96 15.23 -15.05 0.59
C PHE A 96 16.57 -15.71 0.25
N GLY A 97 17.64 -15.17 0.82
CA GLY A 97 18.95 -15.80 0.84
C GLY A 97 19.10 -16.63 2.11
#